data_AF-A0A388JRK5-F1
#
_entry.id   AF-A0A388JRK5-F1
#
_cell.length_a   1.000
_cell.length_b   1.000
_cell.length_c   1.000
_cell.angle_alpha   90.00
_cell.angle_beta   90.00
_cell.angle_gamma   90.00
#
_symmetry.space_group_name_H-M   'P 1'
#
loop_
_entity.id
_entity.type
_entity.pdbx_description
1 polymer ?
#
loop_
_entity_poly.entity_id
_entity_poly.type
_entity_poly.pdbx_seq_one_letter_code
_entity_poly.pdbx_strand_id
1 'polypeptide(L)'
;MLQWMTLGRERDTSGLVESHVHKLAAGWRTLGGGAAALRSVCGRGGDHGHLQAAHAVVRTHGRAKQASIARWAKNPRQKDIDDSCIGFFVENAIPFNVARSRSFKKFVNTCYRPQPAAKHPLLPTGYNPLRCCLQDGLQRRLTKEEQAIRDDSEITSCTFITDGTTDICGRSLVNYILAGLSKPLFIKCEDVSDQEKDAAAVVEGWKRFFRDIGVEKITTICTDSFSGNKSAATMLREDPQFQQIYRIPCTAHCMDLFMQDVGDQPWATNAIKKTNKVVKFFRNHRRPRSALRIELTKQKGQKVRVILRPAQTRFGTHYVMLDRLITCEKVVRRVVLADSWTDMASQPYLRRDAAEVEKLVTDKAFWDEIRKLHAVLAESYKVL
;
A
#
# COMPACT_ATOMS: atom_id res chain seq x y z
N MET A 1 -2.99 3.46 9.48
CA MET A 1 -3.65 4.15 8.33
C MET A 1 -3.47 3.42 6.98
N LEU A 2 -2.25 3.00 6.60
CA LEU A 2 -1.99 2.22 5.37
C LEU A 2 -2.77 0.90 5.30
N GLN A 3 -3.00 0.26 6.44
CA GLN A 3 -3.76 -0.99 6.54
C GLN A 3 -5.30 -0.77 6.49
N TRP A 4 -5.77 0.48 6.50
CA TRP A 4 -7.18 0.86 6.21
C TRP A 4 -7.39 1.06 4.70
N MET A 5 -6.41 1.68 4.01
CA MET A 5 -6.45 1.93 2.57
C MET A 5 -6.53 0.64 1.72
N THR A 6 -5.99 -0.48 2.22
CA THR A 6 -6.04 -1.77 1.50
C THR A 6 -7.38 -2.49 1.60
N LEU A 7 -8.25 -2.18 2.57
CA LEU A 7 -9.55 -2.85 2.74
C LEU A 7 -10.73 -2.07 2.11
N GLY A 8 -10.62 -0.74 2.01
CA GLY A 8 -11.65 0.11 1.37
C GLY A 8 -11.61 0.13 -0.16
N ARG A 9 -10.58 -0.46 -0.78
CA ARG A 9 -10.35 -0.42 -2.24
C ARG A 9 -10.37 -1.80 -2.93
N GLU A 10 -11.01 -2.81 -2.35
CA GLU A 10 -11.41 -4.00 -3.11
C GLU A 10 -12.60 -3.66 -4.04
N ARG A 11 -12.36 -2.84 -5.06
CA ARG A 11 -13.07 -2.93 -6.33
C ARG A 11 -12.15 -3.67 -7.30
N ASP A 12 -12.65 -4.79 -7.80
CA ASP A 12 -12.17 -5.49 -9.00
C ASP A 12 -10.67 -5.73 -9.12
N THR A 13 -10.11 -6.66 -8.34
CA THR A 13 -9.03 -7.56 -8.82
C THR A 13 -8.99 -8.83 -7.98
N SER A 14 -9.83 -9.80 -8.32
CA SER A 14 -9.74 -11.14 -7.75
C SER A 14 -8.51 -11.89 -8.28
N GLY A 15 -7.59 -12.22 -7.37
CA GLY A 15 -6.69 -13.37 -7.47
C GLY A 15 -5.33 -13.11 -8.13
N LEU A 16 -4.30 -12.76 -7.33
CA LEU A 16 -2.88 -13.12 -7.56
C LEU A 16 -1.88 -12.56 -6.52
N VAL A 17 -2.30 -11.78 -5.52
CA VAL A 17 -1.36 -10.96 -4.70
C VAL A 17 -0.71 -11.71 -3.52
N GLU A 18 -1.26 -12.84 -3.04
CA GLU A 18 -0.72 -13.50 -1.82
C GLU A 18 0.62 -14.25 -2.02
N SER A 19 1.10 -14.45 -3.25
CA SER A 19 2.30 -15.27 -3.51
C SER A 19 3.63 -14.49 -3.62
N HIS A 20 3.63 -13.17 -3.79
CA HIS A 20 4.85 -12.45 -4.22
C HIS A 20 5.61 -11.69 -3.12
N VAL A 21 5.04 -11.53 -1.92
CA VAL A 21 5.68 -10.79 -0.82
C VAL A 21 6.85 -11.59 -0.20
N HIS A 22 6.87 -12.92 -0.30
CA HIS A 22 7.91 -13.75 0.31
C HIS A 22 9.25 -13.82 -0.43
N LYS A 23 9.39 -13.29 -1.66
CA LYS A 23 10.63 -13.45 -2.46
C LYS A 23 11.56 -12.24 -2.52
N LEU A 24 11.19 -11.08 -1.97
CA LEU A 24 12.04 -9.87 -2.03
C LEU A 24 13.00 -9.72 -0.83
N ALA A 25 12.78 -10.44 0.27
CA ALA A 25 13.60 -10.33 1.49
C ALA A 25 14.94 -11.10 1.45
N ALA A 26 15.20 -11.93 0.42
CA ALA A 26 16.36 -12.83 0.38
C ALA A 26 17.58 -12.30 -0.42
N GLY A 27 17.54 -11.09 -0.98
CA GLY A 27 18.53 -10.62 -1.96
C GLY A 27 19.63 -9.65 -1.45
N TRP A 28 19.62 -9.24 -0.18
CA TRP A 28 20.43 -8.10 0.31
C TRP A 28 21.55 -8.48 1.30
N ARG A 29 22.18 -9.65 1.10
CA ARG A 29 23.45 -9.96 1.77
C ARG A 29 24.43 -10.53 0.76
N THR A 30 25.29 -9.67 0.21
CA THR A 30 26.72 -9.93 -0.08
C THR A 30 27.32 -8.76 -0.85
N LEU A 31 28.60 -8.48 -0.57
CA LEU A 31 29.52 -7.54 -1.22
C LEU A 31 29.65 -6.15 -0.57
N GLY A 32 30.24 -6.15 0.63
CA GLY A 32 31.21 -5.12 1.00
C GLY A 32 32.63 -5.54 0.57
N GLY A 33 33.48 -4.56 0.23
CA GLY A 33 34.94 -4.70 0.19
C GLY A 33 35.61 -4.09 -1.03
N GLY A 34 36.43 -3.06 -0.81
CA GLY A 34 37.52 -2.68 -1.73
C GLY A 34 37.61 -1.20 -2.11
N ALA A 35 38.15 -0.37 -1.20
CA ALA A 35 38.64 0.97 -1.52
C ALA A 35 40.12 0.89 -1.97
N ALA A 36 40.48 1.59 -3.05
CA ALA A 36 41.86 2.00 -3.30
C ALA A 36 41.87 3.30 -4.15
N ALA A 37 42.50 4.31 -3.57
CA ALA A 37 42.71 5.64 -4.13
C ALA A 37 43.86 5.66 -5.14
N LEU A 38 43.89 6.65 -6.06
CA LEU A 38 45.13 7.23 -6.58
C LEU A 38 44.91 8.69 -7.02
N ARG A 39 45.83 9.54 -6.56
CA ARG A 39 45.85 11.01 -6.60
C ARG A 39 46.38 11.55 -7.94
N SER A 40 45.99 12.78 -8.28
CA SER A 40 46.61 13.60 -9.32
C SER A 40 47.86 14.32 -8.81
N VAL A 41 48.86 14.52 -9.67
CA VAL A 41 49.96 15.48 -9.47
C VAL A 41 50.14 16.29 -10.76
N CYS A 42 50.09 17.62 -10.64
CA CYS A 42 50.50 18.58 -11.67
C CYS A 42 51.96 18.98 -11.45
N GLY A 43 52.70 19.26 -12.54
CA GLY A 43 54.05 19.82 -12.54
C GLY A 43 54.30 20.70 -13.78
N ARG A 44 55.11 21.75 -13.60
CA ARG A 44 55.26 22.99 -14.40
C ARG A 44 56.50 23.00 -15.34
N GLY A 45 56.59 24.05 -16.17
CA GLY A 45 57.81 24.65 -16.78
C GLY A 45 57.82 24.51 -18.30
N GLY A 46 57.82 25.55 -19.15
CA GLY A 46 58.71 26.74 -19.25
C GLY A 46 59.80 26.41 -20.29
N ASP A 47 60.26 27.22 -21.24
CA ASP A 47 60.02 28.55 -21.81
C ASP A 47 60.99 28.66 -23.03
N HIS A 48 60.99 29.78 -23.77
CA HIS A 48 61.98 30.28 -24.76
C HIS A 48 61.71 30.14 -26.27
N GLY A 49 61.73 31.32 -26.92
CA GLY A 49 62.42 31.50 -28.20
C GLY A 49 61.62 32.13 -29.33
N HIS A 50 61.50 33.45 -29.35
CA HIS A 50 61.06 34.24 -30.51
C HIS A 50 62.17 34.32 -31.58
N LEU A 51 61.81 34.15 -32.86
CA LEU A 51 62.20 35.03 -33.97
C LEU A 51 61.43 34.66 -35.26
N GLN A 52 60.77 35.65 -35.84
CA GLN A 52 59.90 35.59 -37.02
C GLN A 52 60.71 35.61 -38.33
N ALA A 53 60.25 34.88 -39.35
CA ALA A 53 60.21 35.40 -40.73
C ALA A 53 59.34 34.53 -41.67
N ALA A 54 58.57 35.26 -42.48
CA ALA A 54 57.97 34.91 -43.77
C ALA A 54 56.74 33.97 -43.83
N HIS A 55 55.65 34.58 -44.30
CA HIS A 55 54.33 34.01 -44.57
C HIS A 55 54.35 32.87 -45.60
N ALA A 56 53.79 31.72 -45.22
CA ALA A 56 53.11 30.80 -46.12
C ALA A 56 51.73 30.47 -45.53
N VAL A 57 50.66 30.79 -46.26
CA VAL A 57 49.28 30.52 -45.85
C VAL A 57 49.02 29.02 -45.91
N VAL A 58 49.04 28.36 -44.74
CA VAL A 58 48.54 26.99 -44.59
C VAL A 58 47.13 27.05 -44.02
N ARG A 59 46.15 26.66 -44.82
CA ARG A 59 44.78 26.36 -44.38
C ARG A 59 44.84 25.23 -43.33
N THR A 60 44.72 25.58 -42.05
CA THR A 60 44.48 24.60 -40.99
C THR A 60 42.97 24.37 -40.91
N HIS A 61 42.54 23.17 -41.31
CA HIS A 61 41.17 22.71 -41.07
C HIS A 61 40.91 22.73 -39.57
N GLY A 62 40.01 23.61 -39.13
CA GLY A 62 39.48 23.59 -37.77
C GLY A 62 38.95 22.19 -37.45
N ARG A 63 39.41 21.63 -36.35
CA ARG A 63 39.07 20.28 -35.89
C ARG A 63 37.56 20.21 -35.64
N ALA A 64 36.81 19.77 -36.64
CA ALA A 64 35.38 19.53 -36.50
C ALA A 64 35.21 18.47 -35.41
N LYS A 65 34.65 18.85 -34.25
CA LYS A 65 34.27 17.89 -33.21
C LYS A 65 33.17 17.02 -33.81
N GLN A 66 33.50 15.76 -34.09
CA GLN A 66 32.57 14.75 -34.58
C GLN A 66 31.38 14.67 -33.61
N ALA A 67 30.18 14.96 -34.11
CA ALA A 67 28.97 14.78 -33.32
C ALA A 67 28.80 13.30 -33.00
N SER A 68 28.58 12.97 -31.72
CA SER A 68 28.40 11.59 -31.26
C SER A 68 27.30 10.89 -32.07
N ILE A 69 27.59 9.66 -32.55
CA ILE A 69 26.66 8.81 -33.29
C ILE A 69 25.37 8.50 -32.49
N ALA A 70 25.43 8.62 -31.15
CA ALA A 70 24.28 8.46 -30.27
C ALA A 70 23.17 9.49 -30.54
N ARG A 71 23.53 10.69 -31.02
CA ARG A 71 22.58 11.75 -31.42
C ARG A 71 21.76 11.36 -32.65
N TRP A 72 22.29 10.45 -33.47
CA TRP A 72 21.69 9.94 -34.70
C TRP A 72 21.20 8.50 -34.56
N ALA A 73 21.05 7.95 -33.36
CA ALA A 73 20.69 6.53 -33.15
C ALA A 73 19.43 6.31 -32.29
N LYS A 74 18.86 7.37 -31.71
CA LYS A 74 17.75 7.25 -30.75
C LYS A 74 16.49 7.90 -31.31
N ASN A 75 15.46 7.09 -31.52
CA ASN A 75 14.13 7.59 -31.81
C ASN A 75 13.62 8.36 -30.57
N PRO A 76 13.21 9.64 -30.69
CA PRO A 76 12.79 10.43 -29.54
C PRO A 76 11.60 9.81 -28.81
N ARG A 77 10.73 9.06 -29.52
CA ARG A 77 9.58 8.37 -28.93
C ARG A 77 9.94 7.09 -28.17
N GLN A 78 11.14 6.55 -28.36
CA GLN A 78 11.57 5.32 -27.69
C GLN A 78 11.54 5.46 -26.17
N LYS A 79 11.95 6.64 -25.67
CA LYS A 79 11.98 6.92 -24.25
C LYS A 79 10.56 6.92 -23.65
N ASP A 80 9.60 7.57 -24.30
CA ASP A 80 8.22 7.64 -23.81
C ASP A 80 7.55 6.26 -23.77
N ILE A 81 7.84 5.43 -24.78
CA ILE A 81 7.42 4.03 -24.85
C ILE A 81 8.00 3.23 -23.67
N ASP A 82 9.31 3.35 -23.47
CA ASP A 82 10.02 2.62 -22.44
C ASP A 82 9.53 3.03 -21.04
N ASP A 83 9.36 4.34 -20.80
CA ASP A 83 8.83 4.92 -19.56
C ASP A 83 7.37 4.47 -19.31
N SER A 84 6.54 4.38 -20.37
CA SER A 84 5.16 3.89 -20.26
C SER A 84 5.12 2.38 -19.98
N CYS A 85 6.00 1.60 -20.61
CA CYS A 85 6.09 0.17 -20.42
C CYS A 85 6.52 -0.17 -18.98
N ILE A 86 7.54 0.52 -18.45
CA ILE A 86 7.94 0.30 -17.06
C ILE A 86 6.85 0.75 -16.08
N GLY A 87 6.17 1.88 -16.35
CA GLY A 87 5.04 2.34 -15.57
C GLY A 87 3.97 1.25 -15.44
N PHE A 88 3.56 0.67 -16.58
CA PHE A 88 2.58 -0.43 -16.61
C PHE A 88 3.02 -1.65 -15.78
N PHE A 89 4.27 -2.09 -15.90
CA PHE A 89 4.76 -3.25 -15.13
C PHE A 89 4.79 -2.97 -13.62
N VAL A 90 5.27 -1.80 -13.21
CA VAL A 90 5.40 -1.45 -11.79
C VAL A 90 4.03 -1.19 -11.16
N GLU A 91 3.17 -0.41 -11.83
CA GLU A 91 1.82 -0.07 -11.34
C GLU A 91 0.96 -1.32 -11.12
N ASN A 92 1.11 -2.33 -11.98
CA ASN A 92 0.33 -3.56 -11.91
C ASN A 92 1.07 -4.72 -11.19
N ALA A 93 2.19 -4.43 -10.52
CA ALA A 93 3.02 -5.43 -9.84
C ALA A 93 3.39 -6.65 -10.71
N ILE A 94 3.60 -6.43 -12.01
CA ILE A 94 3.90 -7.47 -12.98
C ILE A 94 5.38 -7.86 -12.85
N PRO A 95 5.72 -9.13 -12.59
CA PRO A 95 7.12 -9.55 -12.55
C PRO A 95 7.80 -9.28 -13.90
N PHE A 96 8.97 -8.65 -13.90
CA PHE A 96 9.69 -8.33 -15.15
C PHE A 96 9.96 -9.56 -16.03
N ASN A 97 10.01 -10.77 -15.43
CA ASN A 97 10.08 -12.04 -16.16
C ASN A 97 8.96 -12.23 -17.19
N VAL A 98 7.79 -11.60 -17.03
CA VAL A 98 6.70 -11.63 -18.01
C VAL A 98 7.15 -11.07 -19.36
N ALA A 99 8.09 -10.12 -19.40
CA ALA A 99 8.65 -9.58 -20.63
C ALA A 99 9.44 -10.63 -21.46
N ARG A 100 9.80 -11.77 -20.85
CA ARG A 100 10.44 -12.89 -21.56
C ARG A 100 9.43 -13.83 -22.25
N SER A 101 8.15 -13.76 -21.87
CA SER A 101 7.11 -14.65 -22.36
C SER A 101 6.90 -14.51 -23.87
N ARG A 102 6.51 -15.62 -24.53
CA ARG A 102 6.21 -15.63 -25.97
C ARG A 102 5.05 -14.67 -26.29
N SER A 103 4.02 -14.66 -25.46
CA SER A 103 2.82 -13.84 -25.66
C SER A 103 3.13 -12.35 -25.58
N PHE A 104 3.91 -11.91 -24.59
CA PHE A 104 4.33 -10.51 -24.49
C PHE A 104 5.20 -10.10 -25.68
N LYS A 105 6.21 -10.91 -26.03
CA LYS A 105 7.03 -10.65 -27.22
C LYS A 105 6.19 -10.55 -28.49
N LYS A 106 5.18 -11.42 -28.66
CA LYS A 106 4.25 -11.38 -29.80
C LYS A 106 3.43 -10.09 -29.80
N PHE A 107 2.78 -9.76 -28.69
CA PHE A 107 2.00 -8.53 -28.52
C PHE A 107 2.82 -7.29 -28.88
N VAL A 108 3.98 -7.15 -28.24
CA VAL A 108 4.88 -6.00 -28.43
C VAL A 108 5.35 -5.94 -29.89
N ASN A 109 5.79 -7.05 -30.48
CA ASN A 109 6.19 -7.09 -31.89
C ASN A 109 5.04 -6.74 -32.85
N THR A 110 3.80 -7.10 -32.54
CA THR A 110 2.61 -6.74 -33.34
C THR A 110 2.32 -5.24 -33.25
N CYS A 111 2.46 -4.63 -32.07
CA CYS A 111 2.33 -3.18 -31.93
C CYS A 111 3.40 -2.42 -32.72
N TYR A 112 4.60 -3.00 -32.85
CA TYR A 112 5.73 -2.36 -33.51
C TYR A 112 5.88 -2.67 -34.99
N ARG A 113 5.22 -3.67 -35.60
CA ARG A 113 5.48 -4.06 -37.01
C ARG A 113 4.26 -3.90 -37.90
N PRO A 114 4.46 -3.60 -39.21
CA PRO A 114 5.74 -3.32 -39.87
C PRO A 114 6.19 -1.87 -39.64
N GLN A 115 7.49 -1.67 -39.38
CA GLN A 115 8.06 -0.33 -39.38
C GLN A 115 8.63 -0.02 -40.76
N PRO A 116 8.53 1.23 -41.23
CA PRO A 116 9.32 1.69 -42.37
C PRO A 116 10.81 1.39 -42.12
N ALA A 117 11.61 1.30 -43.18
CA ALA A 117 13.07 1.32 -43.10
C ALA A 117 13.59 2.71 -42.64
N ALA A 118 13.02 3.22 -41.56
CA ALA A 118 13.42 4.45 -40.92
C ALA A 118 14.82 4.29 -40.36
N LYS A 119 15.60 5.37 -40.40
CA LYS A 119 16.96 5.40 -39.83
C LYS A 119 16.98 5.09 -38.32
N HIS A 120 15.84 5.15 -37.63
CA HIS A 120 15.70 4.93 -36.17
C HIS A 120 14.47 4.05 -35.84
N PRO A 121 14.54 2.72 -36.00
CA PRO A 121 13.43 1.83 -35.66
C PRO A 121 13.14 1.85 -34.15
N LEU A 122 11.87 1.77 -33.79
CA LEU A 122 11.42 1.54 -32.42
C LEU A 122 11.75 0.11 -32.00
N LEU A 123 12.33 -0.03 -30.82
CA LEU A 123 12.71 -1.31 -30.24
C LEU A 123 11.70 -1.70 -29.17
N PRO A 124 11.18 -2.94 -29.21
CA PRO A 124 10.44 -3.54 -28.11
C PRO A 124 11.17 -3.41 -26.76
N THR A 125 10.50 -2.85 -25.75
CA THR A 125 11.03 -2.83 -24.39
C THR A 125 11.11 -4.26 -23.84
N GLY A 126 12.33 -4.75 -23.68
CA GLY A 126 12.60 -6.11 -23.22
C GLY A 126 12.86 -6.22 -21.71
N TYR A 127 13.13 -7.45 -21.26
CA TYR A 127 13.43 -7.76 -19.86
C TYR A 127 14.60 -6.94 -19.28
N ASN A 128 15.73 -6.86 -19.99
CA ASN A 128 16.93 -6.18 -19.46
C ASN A 128 16.74 -4.66 -19.33
N PRO A 129 16.18 -3.94 -20.34
CA PRO A 129 15.82 -2.53 -20.18
C PRO A 129 14.92 -2.27 -18.96
N LEU A 130 13.85 -3.05 -18.78
CA LEU A 130 12.94 -2.93 -17.63
C LEU A 130 13.68 -3.09 -16.30
N ARG A 131 14.53 -4.13 -16.18
CA ARG A 131 15.22 -4.46 -14.93
C ARG A 131 16.34 -3.49 -14.57
N CYS A 132 17.08 -2.96 -15.54
CA CYS A 132 18.36 -2.31 -15.27
C CYS A 132 18.44 -0.84 -15.67
N CYS A 133 17.71 -0.42 -16.70
CA CYS A 133 17.92 0.91 -17.29
C CYS A 133 16.74 1.84 -17.06
N LEU A 134 15.53 1.27 -17.09
CA LEU A 134 14.29 2.02 -16.94
C LEU A 134 13.90 2.16 -15.48
N GLN A 135 14.30 1.21 -14.62
CA GLN A 135 14.13 1.31 -13.17
C GLN A 135 14.82 2.56 -12.62
N ASP A 136 16.03 2.86 -13.07
CA ASP A 136 16.74 4.10 -12.70
C ASP A 136 16.03 5.36 -13.19
N GLY A 137 15.30 5.27 -14.31
CA GLY A 137 14.45 6.34 -14.83
C GLY A 137 13.29 6.64 -13.89
N LEU A 138 12.52 5.61 -13.52
CA LEU A 138 11.45 5.71 -12.53
C LEU A 138 11.97 6.14 -11.16
N GLN A 139 13.09 5.58 -10.71
CA GLN A 139 13.70 5.96 -9.44
C GLN A 139 14.05 7.44 -9.43
N ARG A 140 14.69 7.97 -10.47
CA ARG A 140 14.97 9.40 -10.59
C ARG A 140 13.69 10.24 -10.60
N ARG A 141 12.62 9.77 -11.26
CA ARG A 141 11.33 10.48 -11.27
C ARG A 141 10.72 10.51 -9.88
N LEU A 142 10.65 9.36 -9.20
CA LEU A 142 10.11 9.24 -7.84
C LEU A 142 10.94 10.04 -6.84
N THR A 143 12.27 10.02 -6.94
CA THR A 143 13.15 10.85 -6.10
C THR A 143 12.93 12.34 -6.36
N LYS A 144 12.66 12.76 -7.60
CA LYS A 144 12.29 14.16 -7.89
C LYS A 144 10.92 14.53 -7.34
N GLU A 145 9.93 13.63 -7.45
CA GLU A 145 8.60 13.84 -6.86
C GLU A 145 8.69 13.90 -5.33
N GLU A 146 9.46 13.02 -4.71
CA GLU A 146 9.76 13.05 -3.28
C GLU A 146 10.45 14.36 -2.91
N GLN A 147 11.47 14.78 -3.66
CA GLN A 147 12.16 16.04 -3.39
C GLN A 147 11.21 17.23 -3.50
N ALA A 148 10.33 17.27 -4.50
CA ALA A 148 9.34 18.34 -4.63
C ALA A 148 8.36 18.37 -3.44
N ILE A 149 7.95 17.20 -2.92
CA ILE A 149 7.12 17.11 -1.70
C ILE A 149 7.92 17.58 -0.48
N ARG A 150 9.23 17.26 -0.41
CA ARG A 150 10.12 17.73 0.66
C ARG A 150 10.32 19.24 0.59
N ASP A 151 10.54 19.81 -0.58
CA ASP A 151 10.71 21.24 -0.79
C ASP A 151 9.44 22.01 -0.37
N ASP A 152 8.25 21.49 -0.70
CA ASP A 152 6.96 22.02 -0.23
C ASP A 152 6.84 21.97 1.31
N SER A 153 7.33 20.89 1.92
CA SER A 153 7.42 20.74 3.38
C SER A 153 8.48 21.61 4.06
N GLU A 154 9.43 22.18 3.30
CA GLU A 154 10.36 23.17 3.87
C GLU A 154 9.71 24.54 4.05
N ILE A 155 8.73 24.84 3.20
CA ILE A 155 7.96 26.09 3.23
C ILE A 155 6.77 25.96 4.20
N THR A 156 6.23 24.76 4.36
CA THR A 156 4.99 24.50 5.11
C THR A 156 5.22 23.55 6.28
N SER A 157 4.63 23.85 7.43
CA SER A 157 4.68 22.94 8.57
C SER A 157 4.00 21.60 8.27
N CYS A 158 4.51 20.52 8.84
CA CYS A 158 4.04 19.16 8.63
C CYS A 158 3.37 18.54 9.85
N THR A 159 2.46 17.61 9.57
CA THR A 159 1.94 16.67 10.57
C THR A 159 2.76 15.38 10.52
N PHE A 160 3.38 15.03 11.64
CA PHE A 160 3.96 13.71 11.84
C PHE A 160 2.88 12.68 12.11
N ILE A 161 2.77 11.65 11.29
CA ILE A 161 1.84 10.54 11.46
C ILE A 161 2.65 9.30 11.79
N THR A 162 2.30 8.62 12.89
CA THR A 162 2.95 7.36 13.26
C THR A 162 1.94 6.33 13.73
N ASP A 163 2.25 5.07 13.41
CA ASP A 163 1.39 3.91 13.63
C ASP A 163 2.29 2.69 13.89
N GLY A 164 2.04 2.04 15.03
CA GLY A 164 2.78 0.88 15.49
C GLY A 164 2.03 -0.41 15.15
N THR A 165 2.72 -1.40 14.61
CA THR A 165 2.16 -2.73 14.40
C THR A 165 3.11 -3.78 14.96
N THR A 166 2.56 -4.83 15.56
CA THR A 166 3.32 -6.06 15.84
C THR A 166 2.96 -7.08 14.77
N ASP A 167 3.96 -7.62 14.08
CA ASP A 167 3.74 -8.66 13.08
C ASP A 167 3.51 -10.03 13.74
N ILE A 168 3.14 -11.02 12.92
CA ILE A 168 2.89 -12.39 13.38
C ILE A 168 4.13 -13.10 13.94
N CYS A 169 5.32 -12.58 13.65
CA CYS A 169 6.59 -13.08 14.16
C CYS A 169 7.00 -12.37 15.47
N GLY A 170 6.14 -11.49 16.00
CA GLY A 170 6.40 -10.73 17.22
C GLY A 170 7.25 -9.47 17.02
N ARG A 171 7.64 -9.13 15.79
CA ARG A 171 8.41 -7.93 15.51
C ARG A 171 7.54 -6.70 15.63
N SER A 172 7.99 -5.71 16.37
CA SER A 172 7.28 -4.45 16.59
C SER A 172 7.86 -3.39 15.67
N LEU A 173 7.03 -2.90 14.75
CA LEU A 173 7.42 -1.96 13.71
C LEU A 173 6.66 -0.65 13.89
N VAL A 174 7.35 0.47 13.76
CA VAL A 174 6.78 1.82 13.85
C VAL A 174 7.01 2.57 12.55
N ASN A 175 5.93 3.05 11.93
CA ASN A 175 6.00 3.83 10.70
C ASN A 175 6.15 5.31 11.01
N TYR A 176 6.95 6.00 10.21
CA TYR A 176 7.15 7.45 10.26
C TYR A 176 6.72 8.06 8.94
N ILE A 177 5.65 8.85 8.98
CA ILE A 177 5.06 9.51 7.81
C ILE A 177 5.00 11.02 8.11
N LEU A 178 5.36 11.84 7.13
CA LEU A 178 5.17 13.29 7.20
C LEU A 178 4.07 13.70 6.22
N ALA A 179 3.06 14.40 6.70
CA ALA A 179 1.99 14.94 5.88
C ALA A 179 2.07 16.47 5.84
N GLY A 180 2.48 17.00 4.69
CA GLY A 180 2.40 18.43 4.36
C GLY A 180 1.14 18.76 3.55
N LEU A 181 1.11 19.94 2.91
CA LEU A 181 -0.04 20.38 2.10
C LEU A 181 -0.23 19.53 0.84
N SER A 182 0.86 19.15 0.18
CA SER A 182 0.78 18.41 -1.08
C SER A 182 0.33 16.95 -0.88
N LYS A 183 1.17 16.13 -0.25
CA LYS A 183 0.95 14.68 -0.09
C LYS A 183 1.65 14.13 1.16
N PRO A 184 1.13 13.06 1.76
CA PRO A 184 1.87 12.32 2.79
C PRO A 184 3.06 11.58 2.18
N LEU A 185 4.21 11.69 2.84
CA LEU A 185 5.45 11.03 2.48
C LEU A 185 5.82 10.00 3.56
N PHE A 186 5.99 8.75 3.16
CA PHE A 186 6.57 7.72 4.02
C PHE A 186 8.07 7.94 4.12
N ILE A 187 8.58 8.14 5.35
CA ILE A 187 9.99 8.45 5.59
C ILE A 187 10.77 7.18 5.92
N LYS A 188 10.29 6.43 6.92
CA LYS A 188 10.93 5.19 7.35
C LYS A 188 9.96 4.31 8.12
N CYS A 189 10.33 3.04 8.25
CA CYS A 189 9.76 2.12 9.24
C CYS A 189 10.92 1.66 10.12
N GLU A 190 10.75 1.78 11.43
CA GLU A 190 11.75 1.43 12.44
C GLU A 190 11.34 0.12 13.13
N ASP A 191 12.30 -0.78 13.30
CA ASP A 191 12.14 -1.97 14.13
C ASP A 191 12.45 -1.60 15.59
N VAL A 192 11.43 -1.67 16.42
CA VAL A 192 11.48 -1.35 17.86
C VAL A 192 11.24 -2.59 18.71
N SER A 193 11.48 -3.79 18.15
CA SER A 193 11.26 -5.06 18.86
C SER A 193 12.09 -5.18 20.13
N ASP A 194 13.31 -4.64 20.12
CA ASP A 194 14.27 -4.70 21.23
C ASP A 194 14.13 -3.51 22.19
N GLN A 195 13.22 -2.58 21.93
CA GLN A 195 13.00 -1.39 22.75
C GLN A 195 11.87 -1.63 23.76
N GLU A 196 11.95 -0.97 24.92
CA GLU A 196 10.83 -0.91 25.83
C GLU A 196 9.63 -0.25 25.14
N LYS A 197 8.43 -0.83 25.30
CA LYS A 197 7.20 -0.33 24.68
C LYS A 197 6.51 0.74 25.51
N ASP A 198 7.26 1.39 26.40
CA ASP A 198 6.72 2.40 27.28
C ASP A 198 6.70 3.78 26.61
N ALA A 199 6.09 4.74 27.29
CA ALA A 199 5.94 6.09 26.75
C ALA A 199 7.29 6.83 26.59
N ALA A 200 8.28 6.51 27.44
CA ALA A 200 9.57 7.17 27.46
C ALA A 200 10.42 6.79 26.23
N ALA A 201 10.48 5.49 25.90
CA ALA A 201 11.17 5.03 24.70
C ALA A 201 10.54 5.59 23.42
N VAL A 202 9.20 5.61 23.36
CA VAL A 202 8.45 6.15 22.21
C VAL A 202 8.75 7.64 22.02
N VAL A 203 8.68 8.45 23.08
CA VAL A 203 8.93 9.89 22.96
C VAL A 203 10.37 10.19 22.56
N GLU A 204 11.36 9.43 23.06
CA GLU A 204 12.76 9.59 22.63
C GLU A 204 12.99 9.19 21.17
N GLY A 205 12.27 8.19 20.66
CA GLY A 205 12.22 7.89 19.23
C GLY A 205 11.71 9.09 18.41
N TRP A 206 10.61 9.70 18.85
CA TRP A 206 10.04 10.89 18.20
C TRP A 206 10.99 12.08 18.26
N LYS A 207 11.56 12.39 19.42
CA LYS A 207 12.51 13.51 19.59
C LYS A 207 13.73 13.38 18.68
N ARG A 208 14.31 12.18 18.57
CA ARG A 208 15.42 11.91 17.63
C ARG A 208 15.00 12.21 16.20
N PHE A 209 13.85 11.67 15.78
CA PHE A 209 13.32 11.92 14.45
C PHE A 209 13.02 13.40 14.17
N PHE A 210 12.45 14.13 15.13
CA PHE A 210 12.14 15.55 14.96
C PHE A 210 13.40 16.40 14.83
N ARG A 211 14.47 16.07 15.54
CA ARG A 211 15.78 16.72 15.36
C ARG A 211 16.38 16.43 13.99
N ASP A 212 16.24 15.20 13.47
CA ASP A 212 16.74 14.83 12.15
C ASP A 212 16.01 15.58 11.02
N ILE A 213 14.72 15.88 11.20
CA ILE A 213 13.90 16.59 10.22
C ILE A 213 14.02 18.12 10.35
N GLY A 214 14.19 18.62 11.57
CA GLY A 214 14.01 20.03 11.94
C GLY A 214 12.72 20.20 12.74
N VAL A 215 12.85 20.57 14.01
CA VAL A 215 11.73 20.61 14.97
C VAL A 215 10.70 21.66 14.57
N GLU A 216 11.17 22.79 14.04
CA GLU A 216 10.37 23.89 13.51
C GLU A 216 9.48 23.50 12.33
N LYS A 217 9.81 22.42 11.61
CA LYS A 217 9.03 21.92 10.48
C LYS A 217 7.82 21.11 10.91
N ILE A 218 7.72 20.70 12.19
CA ILE A 218 6.67 19.81 12.68
C ILE A 218 5.77 20.59 13.62
N THR A 219 4.48 20.68 13.29
CA THR A 219 3.49 21.37 14.13
C THR A 219 2.57 20.42 14.87
N THR A 220 2.30 19.25 14.28
CA THR A 220 1.28 18.33 14.78
C THR A 220 1.74 16.89 14.76
N ILE A 221 1.30 16.10 15.74
CA ILE A 221 1.46 14.64 15.75
C ILE A 221 0.10 13.97 15.66
N CYS A 222 -0.10 13.08 14.70
CA CYS A 222 -1.28 12.25 14.56
C CYS A 222 -0.94 10.80 14.94
N THR A 223 -1.53 10.32 16.04
CA THR A 223 -1.34 8.96 16.56
C THR A 223 -2.67 8.36 16.98
N ASP A 224 -2.73 7.02 17.08
CA ASP A 224 -3.87 6.36 17.71
C ASP A 224 -4.02 6.74 19.19
N SER A 225 -5.14 6.34 19.79
CA SER A 225 -5.50 6.68 21.17
C SER A 225 -4.92 5.72 22.20
N PHE A 226 -3.94 4.89 21.81
CA PHE A 226 -3.23 4.02 22.73
C PHE A 226 -2.60 4.81 23.88
N SER A 227 -2.66 4.26 25.10
CA SER A 227 -2.20 4.95 26.32
C SER A 227 -0.74 5.36 26.23
N GLY A 228 0.13 4.49 25.70
CA GLY A 228 1.55 4.80 25.49
C GLY A 228 1.76 6.03 24.59
N ASN A 229 0.99 6.16 23.50
CA ASN A 229 1.08 7.30 22.60
C ASN A 229 0.52 8.60 23.21
N LYS A 230 -0.49 8.50 24.10
CA LYS A 230 -1.01 9.66 24.82
C LYS A 230 0.00 10.17 25.85
N SER A 231 0.60 9.25 26.60
CA SER A 231 1.65 9.56 27.57
C SER A 231 2.89 10.14 26.89
N ALA A 232 3.37 9.54 25.79
CA ALA A 232 4.51 10.05 25.03
C ALA A 232 4.27 11.47 24.51
N ALA A 233 3.06 11.76 24.00
CA ALA A 233 2.70 13.10 23.56
C ALA A 233 2.61 14.12 24.72
N THR A 234 2.25 13.66 25.92
CA THR A 234 2.22 14.51 27.12
C THR A 234 3.65 14.85 27.55
N MET A 235 4.52 13.84 27.65
CA MET A 235 5.95 14.03 27.94
C MET A 235 6.64 14.94 26.91
N LEU A 236 6.27 14.83 25.64
CA LEU A 236 6.81 15.70 24.59
C LEU A 236 6.45 17.17 24.82
N ARG A 237 5.21 17.44 25.26
CA ARG A 237 4.74 18.80 25.53
C ARG A 237 5.44 19.45 26.72
N GLU A 238 5.87 18.66 27.69
CA GLU A 238 6.62 19.12 28.87
C GLU A 238 8.06 19.54 28.52
N ASP A 239 8.60 19.06 27.39
CA ASP A 239 9.93 19.44 26.91
C ASP A 239 9.88 20.80 26.18
N PRO A 240 10.57 21.85 26.68
CA PRO A 240 10.51 23.19 26.08
C PRO A 240 10.94 23.25 24.60
N GLN A 241 11.75 22.29 24.13
CA GLN A 241 12.17 22.20 22.73
C GLN A 241 11.00 21.82 21.79
N PHE A 242 10.01 21.09 22.30
CA PHE A 242 8.93 20.49 21.50
C PHE A 242 7.53 20.94 21.93
N GLN A 243 7.42 21.84 22.93
CA GLN A 243 6.16 22.31 23.51
C GLN A 243 5.14 22.86 22.49
N GLN A 244 5.61 23.38 21.35
CA GLN A 244 4.79 23.89 20.25
C GLN A 244 4.09 22.79 19.44
N ILE A 245 4.56 21.54 19.55
CA ILE A 245 4.02 20.41 18.81
C ILE A 245 2.84 19.82 19.59
N TYR A 246 1.65 19.88 19.01
CA TYR A 246 0.45 19.32 19.64
C TYR A 246 0.04 17.99 19.01
N ARG A 247 -0.58 17.12 19.82
CA ARG A 247 -1.12 15.84 19.36
C ARG A 247 -2.57 16.00 18.95
N ILE A 248 -2.92 15.47 17.78
CA ILE A 248 -4.29 15.16 17.38
C ILE A 248 -4.50 13.63 17.39
N PRO A 249 -5.69 13.15 17.75
CA PRO A 249 -5.99 11.73 17.69
C PRO A 249 -6.26 11.31 16.23
N CYS A 250 -5.90 10.08 15.90
CA CYS A 250 -6.21 9.48 14.60
C CYS A 250 -7.73 9.31 14.43
N THR A 251 -8.31 10.00 13.45
CA THR A 251 -9.76 9.92 13.15
C THR A 251 -10.22 8.49 12.90
N ALA A 252 -9.44 7.70 12.15
CA ALA A 252 -9.82 6.32 11.84
C ALA A 252 -9.90 5.45 13.10
N HIS A 253 -8.95 5.63 14.02
CA HIS A 253 -8.98 4.92 15.29
C HIS A 253 -10.11 5.42 16.21
N CYS A 254 -10.38 6.74 16.22
CA CYS A 254 -11.50 7.29 16.98
C CYS A 254 -12.85 6.74 16.49
N MET A 255 -13.03 6.63 15.18
CA MET A 255 -14.25 6.06 14.61
C MET A 255 -14.37 4.55 14.90
N ASP A 256 -13.25 3.81 14.89
CA ASP A 256 -13.27 2.39 15.27
C ASP A 256 -13.67 2.20 16.75
N LEU A 257 -13.12 3.02 17.65
CA LEU A 257 -13.50 3.03 19.07
C LEU A 257 -14.96 3.46 19.29
N PHE A 258 -15.43 4.49 18.58
CA PHE A 258 -16.83 4.91 18.66
C PHE A 258 -17.78 3.78 18.26
N MET A 259 -17.47 3.09 17.14
CA MET A 259 -18.27 1.94 16.73
C MET A 259 -18.18 0.80 17.76
N GLN A 260 -17.03 0.60 18.41
CA GLN A 260 -16.88 -0.34 19.51
C GLN A 260 -17.80 -0.01 20.68
N ASP A 261 -17.84 1.25 21.14
CA ASP A 261 -18.72 1.69 22.23
C ASP A 261 -20.21 1.44 21.92
N VAL A 262 -20.61 1.63 20.65
CA VAL A 262 -21.95 1.27 20.16
C VAL A 262 -22.14 -0.26 20.16
N GLY A 263 -21.14 -1.00 19.73
CA GLY A 263 -21.11 -2.46 19.69
C GLY A 263 -21.24 -3.13 21.05
N ASP A 264 -20.63 -2.53 22.06
CA ASP A 264 -20.59 -3.00 23.44
C ASP A 264 -21.92 -2.74 24.19
N GLN A 265 -22.85 -1.99 23.59
CA GLN A 265 -24.21 -1.89 24.10
C GLN A 265 -24.87 -3.27 24.10
N PRO A 266 -25.58 -3.69 25.19
CA PRO A 266 -26.09 -5.05 25.32
C PRO A 266 -26.93 -5.56 24.14
N TRP A 267 -27.78 -4.69 23.58
CA TRP A 267 -28.62 -5.02 22.42
C TRP A 267 -27.78 -5.19 21.14
N ALA A 268 -26.75 -4.35 20.94
CA ALA A 268 -25.87 -4.41 19.78
C ALA A 268 -24.94 -5.62 19.86
N THR A 269 -24.37 -5.90 21.05
CA THR A 269 -23.57 -7.09 21.32
C THR A 269 -24.37 -8.36 21.00
N ASN A 270 -25.64 -8.42 21.42
CA ASN A 270 -26.51 -9.53 21.11
C ASN A 270 -26.75 -9.68 19.59
N ALA A 271 -27.05 -8.57 18.89
CA ALA A 271 -27.21 -8.56 17.45
C ALA A 271 -25.94 -9.03 16.71
N ILE A 272 -24.76 -8.55 17.11
CA ILE A 272 -23.45 -8.96 16.58
C ILE A 272 -23.22 -10.45 16.81
N LYS A 273 -23.48 -10.95 18.02
CA LYS A 273 -23.32 -12.35 18.38
C LYS A 273 -24.21 -13.27 17.55
N LYS A 274 -25.50 -12.94 17.41
CA LYS A 274 -26.46 -13.67 16.55
C LYS A 274 -26.01 -13.65 15.08
N THR A 275 -25.62 -12.48 14.58
CA THR A 275 -25.10 -12.30 13.21
C THR A 275 -23.88 -13.18 12.96
N ASN A 276 -22.87 -13.10 13.84
CA ASN A 276 -21.65 -13.89 13.73
C ASN A 276 -21.95 -15.40 13.80
N LYS A 277 -22.99 -15.83 14.52
CA LYS A 277 -23.42 -17.23 14.52
C LYS A 277 -23.90 -17.69 13.14
N VAL A 278 -24.77 -16.92 12.49
CA VAL A 278 -25.22 -17.19 11.12
C VAL A 278 -24.04 -17.20 10.15
N VAL A 279 -23.20 -16.16 10.20
CA VAL A 279 -22.03 -16.07 9.31
C VAL A 279 -21.05 -17.22 9.53
N LYS A 280 -20.74 -17.56 10.79
CA LYS A 280 -19.85 -18.67 11.14
C LYS A 280 -20.38 -19.99 10.62
N PHE A 281 -21.69 -20.24 10.70
CA PHE A 281 -22.30 -21.45 10.18
C PHE A 281 -22.06 -21.61 8.66
N PHE A 282 -22.39 -20.57 7.88
CA PHE A 282 -22.14 -20.57 6.44
C PHE A 282 -20.65 -20.54 6.07
N ARG A 283 -19.79 -20.03 6.96
CA ARG A 283 -18.35 -19.92 6.70
C ARG A 283 -17.54 -21.12 7.14
N ASN A 284 -17.98 -21.91 8.11
CA ASN A 284 -17.20 -23.02 8.66
C ASN A 284 -17.65 -24.38 8.11
N HIS A 285 -18.93 -24.57 7.79
CA HIS A 285 -19.45 -25.85 7.34
C HIS A 285 -19.45 -25.97 5.81
N ARG A 286 -18.91 -27.07 5.28
CA ARG A 286 -18.78 -27.30 3.83
C ARG A 286 -20.11 -27.26 3.09
N ARG A 287 -21.13 -27.96 3.59
CA ARG A 287 -22.44 -28.06 2.92
C ARG A 287 -23.18 -26.71 2.89
N PRO A 288 -23.40 -25.99 4.02
CA PRO A 288 -23.99 -24.65 4.00
C PRO A 288 -23.23 -23.65 3.13
N ARG A 289 -21.89 -23.64 3.22
CA ARG A 289 -21.04 -22.76 2.39
C ARG A 289 -21.26 -23.00 0.91
N SER A 290 -21.32 -24.27 0.50
CA SER A 290 -21.51 -24.65 -0.90
C SER A 290 -22.90 -24.24 -1.40
N ALA A 291 -23.95 -24.50 -0.62
CA ALA A 291 -25.32 -24.13 -0.98
C ALA A 291 -25.47 -22.60 -1.13
N LEU A 292 -24.95 -21.83 -0.18
CA LEU A 292 -24.95 -20.37 -0.26
C LEU A 292 -24.18 -19.87 -1.49
N ARG A 293 -23.00 -20.43 -1.78
CA ARG A 293 -22.22 -20.03 -2.96
C ARG A 293 -22.97 -20.30 -4.25
N ILE A 294 -23.61 -21.47 -4.38
CA ILE A 294 -24.41 -21.83 -5.56
C ILE A 294 -25.56 -20.84 -5.73
N GLU A 295 -26.33 -20.57 -4.67
CA GLU A 295 -27.44 -19.61 -4.77
C GLU A 295 -26.96 -18.18 -5.08
N LEU A 296 -25.84 -17.74 -4.50
CA LEU A 296 -25.23 -16.45 -4.83
C LEU A 296 -24.78 -16.34 -6.29
N THR A 297 -24.35 -17.45 -6.93
CA THR A 297 -23.99 -17.45 -8.36
C THR A 297 -25.19 -17.34 -9.29
N LYS A 298 -26.37 -17.80 -8.86
CA LYS A 298 -27.62 -17.71 -9.64
C LYS A 298 -28.19 -16.29 -9.69
N GLN A 299 -27.83 -15.43 -8.74
CA GLN A 299 -28.31 -14.06 -8.65
C GLN A 299 -27.55 -13.14 -9.62
N LYS A 300 -28.24 -12.67 -10.67
CA LYS A 300 -27.71 -11.65 -11.59
C LYS A 300 -27.55 -10.33 -10.84
N GLY A 301 -26.40 -9.67 -11.00
CA GLY A 301 -26.12 -8.38 -10.36
C GLY A 301 -25.72 -8.44 -8.88
N GLN A 302 -25.59 -9.63 -8.29
CA GLN A 302 -25.14 -9.78 -6.90
C GLN A 302 -23.67 -9.35 -6.75
N LYS A 303 -23.43 -8.24 -6.05
CA LYS A 303 -22.09 -7.70 -5.76
C LYS A 303 -21.35 -8.52 -4.70
N VAL A 304 -22.06 -8.97 -3.66
CA VAL A 304 -21.47 -9.74 -2.55
C VAL A 304 -21.46 -11.22 -2.90
N ARG A 305 -20.27 -11.79 -3.11
CA ARG A 305 -20.07 -13.22 -3.41
C ARG A 305 -19.74 -14.07 -2.20
N VAL A 306 -19.33 -13.44 -1.10
CA VAL A 306 -18.90 -14.09 0.14
C VAL A 306 -19.29 -13.23 1.33
N ILE A 307 -19.89 -13.85 2.35
CA ILE A 307 -20.13 -13.22 3.66
C ILE A 307 -18.84 -13.32 4.49
N LEU A 308 -18.43 -12.24 5.14
CA LEU A 308 -17.17 -12.17 5.88
C LEU A 308 -17.39 -12.25 7.38
N ARG A 309 -16.47 -12.91 8.08
CA ARG A 309 -16.41 -12.86 9.54
C ARG A 309 -15.67 -11.58 9.98
N PRO A 310 -16.02 -11.01 11.15
CA PRO A 310 -15.29 -9.89 11.70
C PRO A 310 -13.86 -10.33 12.04
N ALA A 311 -12.90 -9.45 11.81
CA ALA A 311 -11.53 -9.61 12.28
C ALA A 311 -11.48 -9.22 13.76
N GLN A 312 -10.58 -9.84 14.53
CA GLN A 312 -10.48 -9.58 15.97
C GLN A 312 -10.03 -8.15 16.31
N THR A 313 -9.26 -7.50 15.43
CA THR A 313 -8.51 -6.29 15.77
C THR A 313 -9.17 -4.98 15.34
N ARG A 314 -10.34 -5.01 14.68
CA ARG A 314 -11.02 -3.80 14.17
C ARG A 314 -12.52 -3.91 14.23
N PHE A 315 -13.14 -2.98 14.93
CA PHE A 315 -14.57 -2.99 15.11
C PHE A 315 -15.32 -2.75 13.79
N GLY A 316 -14.78 -1.95 12.87
CA GLY A 316 -15.36 -1.73 11.53
C GLY A 316 -15.62 -3.02 10.74
N THR A 317 -14.97 -4.14 11.07
CA THR A 317 -15.26 -5.43 10.43
C THR A 317 -16.59 -6.05 10.86
N HIS A 318 -17.14 -5.67 12.02
CA HIS A 318 -18.51 -6.01 12.41
C HIS A 318 -19.54 -5.34 11.49
N TYR A 319 -19.33 -4.08 11.12
CA TYR A 319 -20.16 -3.40 10.13
C TYR A 319 -20.14 -4.14 8.78
N VAL A 320 -18.96 -4.50 8.28
CA VAL A 320 -18.83 -5.26 7.02
C VAL A 320 -19.54 -6.62 7.09
N MET A 321 -19.48 -7.31 8.23
CA MET A 321 -20.21 -8.56 8.45
C MET A 321 -21.73 -8.33 8.33
N LEU A 322 -22.25 -7.31 9.02
CA LEU A 322 -23.67 -6.94 9.01
C LEU A 322 -24.12 -6.58 7.60
N ASP A 323 -23.41 -5.66 6.94
CA ASP A 323 -23.69 -5.18 5.58
C ASP A 323 -23.77 -6.33 4.57
N ARG A 324 -22.79 -7.23 4.60
CA ARG A 324 -22.76 -8.39 3.70
C ARG A 324 -23.89 -9.37 3.99
N LEU A 325 -24.21 -9.64 5.27
CA LEU A 325 -25.31 -10.53 5.62
C LEU A 325 -26.66 -9.94 5.18
N ILE A 326 -26.91 -8.66 5.45
CA ILE A 326 -28.12 -7.94 5.02
C ILE A 326 -28.24 -7.96 3.50
N THR A 327 -27.16 -7.66 2.77
CA THR A 327 -27.13 -7.71 1.31
C THR A 327 -27.43 -9.12 0.76
N CYS A 328 -27.10 -10.17 1.53
CA CYS A 328 -27.36 -11.55 1.15
C CYS A 328 -28.66 -12.11 1.73
N GLU A 329 -29.48 -11.32 2.44
CA GLU A 329 -30.65 -11.80 3.18
C GLU A 329 -31.55 -12.71 2.35
N LYS A 330 -31.98 -12.24 1.17
CA LYS A 330 -32.88 -13.00 0.28
C LYS A 330 -32.30 -14.35 -0.11
N VAL A 331 -30.98 -14.40 -0.30
CA VAL A 331 -30.27 -15.62 -0.71
C VAL A 331 -30.10 -16.56 0.48
N VAL A 332 -29.73 -16.03 1.64
CA VAL A 332 -29.60 -16.79 2.89
C VAL A 332 -30.95 -17.40 3.27
N ARG A 333 -32.03 -16.61 3.25
CA ARG A 333 -33.40 -17.10 3.48
C ARG A 333 -33.77 -18.21 2.51
N ARG A 334 -33.48 -18.06 1.21
CA ARG A 334 -33.76 -19.10 0.21
C ARG A 334 -33.02 -20.40 0.50
N VAL A 335 -31.75 -20.35 0.90
CA VAL A 335 -30.98 -21.55 1.24
C VAL A 335 -31.56 -22.27 2.46
N VAL A 336 -31.95 -21.50 3.49
CA VAL A 336 -32.51 -22.03 4.73
C VAL A 336 -33.93 -22.59 4.54
N LEU A 337 -34.71 -22.01 3.63
CA LEU A 337 -36.10 -22.40 3.37
C LEU A 337 -36.25 -23.40 2.21
N ALA A 338 -35.15 -23.85 1.59
CA ALA A 338 -35.20 -24.84 0.52
C ALA A 338 -35.40 -26.25 1.08
N ASP A 339 -36.08 -27.14 0.36
CA ASP A 339 -36.28 -28.54 0.79
C ASP A 339 -34.95 -29.27 1.08
N SER A 340 -33.90 -28.93 0.33
CA SER A 340 -32.54 -29.45 0.54
C SER A 340 -31.93 -29.08 1.90
N TRP A 341 -32.47 -28.07 2.59
CA TRP A 341 -32.06 -27.69 3.94
C TRP A 341 -32.36 -28.79 4.95
N THR A 342 -33.50 -29.47 4.85
CA THR A 342 -33.90 -30.50 5.82
C THR A 342 -32.89 -31.65 5.88
N ASP A 343 -32.42 -32.13 4.72
CA ASP A 343 -31.35 -33.13 4.67
C ASP A 343 -30.05 -32.60 5.30
N MET A 344 -29.68 -31.36 4.99
CA MET A 344 -28.47 -30.74 5.51
C MET A 344 -28.52 -30.53 7.03
N ALA A 345 -29.65 -30.04 7.53
CA ALA A 345 -29.90 -29.74 8.94
C ALA A 345 -30.09 -31.01 9.78
N SER A 346 -30.48 -32.14 9.18
CA SER A 346 -30.59 -33.42 9.90
C SER A 346 -29.24 -34.04 10.27
N GLN A 347 -28.14 -33.62 9.63
CA GLN A 347 -26.80 -34.14 9.89
C GLN A 347 -26.37 -33.92 11.35
N PRO A 348 -25.90 -34.96 12.08
CA PRO A 348 -25.64 -34.88 13.52
C PRO A 348 -24.71 -33.72 13.92
N TYR A 349 -23.66 -33.47 13.12
CA TYR A 349 -22.67 -32.42 13.38
C TYR A 349 -23.17 -31.00 13.06
N LEU A 350 -24.31 -30.85 12.39
CA LEU A 350 -24.92 -29.55 12.03
C LEU A 350 -26.21 -29.28 12.80
N ARG A 351 -26.93 -30.32 13.22
CA ARG A 351 -28.32 -30.24 13.68
C ARG A 351 -28.62 -29.11 14.65
N ARG A 352 -27.78 -28.96 15.68
CA ARG A 352 -27.96 -27.90 16.69
C ARG A 352 -27.77 -26.51 16.09
N ASP A 353 -26.64 -26.28 15.41
CA ASP A 353 -26.33 -24.98 14.84
C ASP A 353 -27.29 -24.62 13.69
N ALA A 354 -27.70 -25.60 12.89
CA ALA A 354 -28.66 -25.42 11.80
C ALA A 354 -30.04 -25.00 12.33
N ALA A 355 -30.56 -25.65 13.38
CA ALA A 355 -31.84 -25.28 13.99
C ALA A 355 -31.81 -23.84 14.55
N GLU A 356 -30.72 -23.45 15.20
CA GLU A 356 -30.55 -22.08 15.69
C GLU A 356 -30.44 -21.05 14.56
N VAL A 357 -29.69 -21.36 13.50
CA VAL A 357 -29.56 -20.48 12.32
C VAL A 357 -30.88 -20.35 11.59
N GLU A 358 -31.64 -21.44 11.43
CA GLU A 358 -32.96 -21.43 10.83
C GLU A 358 -33.92 -20.53 11.60
N LYS A 359 -33.94 -20.66 12.93
CA LYS A 359 -34.72 -19.78 13.81
C LYS A 359 -34.33 -18.31 13.63
N LEU A 360 -33.04 -17.98 13.61
CA LEU A 360 -32.56 -16.61 13.43
C LEU A 360 -32.90 -16.05 12.03
N VAL A 361 -32.67 -16.84 10.97
CA VAL A 361 -32.87 -16.39 9.59
C VAL A 361 -34.36 -16.20 9.27
N THR A 362 -35.25 -16.96 9.91
CA THR A 362 -36.70 -16.81 9.75
C THR A 362 -37.27 -15.67 10.59
N ASP A 363 -36.70 -15.41 11.77
CA ASP A 363 -37.12 -14.35 12.70
C ASP A 363 -36.97 -12.94 12.10
N LYS A 364 -38.10 -12.23 11.95
CA LYS A 364 -38.13 -10.85 11.47
C LYS A 364 -37.41 -9.89 12.42
N ALA A 365 -37.56 -10.08 13.74
CA ALA A 365 -36.96 -9.20 14.74
C ALA A 365 -35.43 -9.21 14.66
N PHE A 366 -34.83 -10.39 14.42
CA PHE A 366 -33.40 -10.50 14.15
C PHE A 366 -32.95 -9.60 12.99
N TRP A 367 -33.64 -9.64 11.84
CA TRP A 367 -33.27 -8.81 10.69
C TRP A 367 -33.45 -7.31 10.94
N ASP A 368 -34.50 -6.93 11.69
CA ASP A 368 -34.75 -5.54 12.05
C ASP A 368 -33.69 -5.03 13.05
N GLU A 369 -33.28 -5.85 14.03
CA GLU A 369 -32.17 -5.55 14.94
C GLU A 369 -30.85 -5.31 14.20
N ILE A 370 -30.46 -6.18 13.26
CA ILE A 370 -29.19 -6.03 12.55
C ILE A 370 -29.21 -4.84 11.58
N ARG A 371 -30.35 -4.53 10.95
CA ARG A 371 -30.47 -3.34 10.08
C ARG A 371 -30.42 -2.06 10.89
N LYS A 372 -31.02 -2.04 12.09
CA LYS A 372 -30.88 -0.92 13.03
C LYS A 372 -29.40 -0.70 13.38
N LEU A 373 -28.69 -1.75 13.76
CA LEU A 373 -27.27 -1.64 14.10
C LEU A 373 -26.43 -1.19 12.89
N HIS A 374 -26.68 -1.77 11.71
CA HIS A 374 -26.02 -1.36 10.46
C HIS A 374 -26.23 0.13 10.18
N ALA A 375 -27.46 0.63 10.30
CA ALA A 375 -27.76 2.04 10.08
C ALA A 375 -27.05 2.97 11.07
N VAL A 376 -26.98 2.60 12.36
CA VAL A 376 -26.27 3.39 13.39
C VAL A 376 -24.77 3.46 13.08
N LEU A 377 -24.17 2.37 12.60
CA LEU A 377 -22.74 2.30 12.31
C LEU A 377 -22.35 2.87 10.93
N ALA A 378 -23.33 3.09 10.03
CA ALA A 378 -23.07 3.42 8.63
C ALA A 378 -22.30 4.73 8.45
N GLU A 379 -22.70 5.80 9.14
CA GLU A 379 -22.03 7.11 8.98
C GLU A 379 -20.61 7.09 9.54
N SER A 380 -20.39 6.44 10.69
CA SER A 380 -19.04 6.27 11.27
C SER A 380 -18.14 5.45 10.36
N TYR A 381 -18.69 4.41 9.71
CA TYR A 381 -17.93 3.60 8.77
C TYR A 381 -17.60 4.35 7.47
N LYS A 382 -18.43 5.29 7.01
CA LYS A 382 -18.14 6.10 5.80
C LYS A 382 -16.94 7.05 5.97
N VAL A 383 -16.58 7.37 7.21
CA VAL A 383 -15.40 8.22 7.51
C VAL A 383 -14.09 7.43 7.36
N LEU A 384 -14.17 6.10 7.38
CA LEU A 384 -13.05 5.17 7.27
C LEU A 384 -12.76 4.79 5.82
#